data_AF-A0A0P6S1L4-F1
#
_entry.id   AF-A0A0P6S1L4-F1
#
_cell.length_a   1.000
_cell.length_b   1.000
_cell.length_c   1.000
_cell.angle_alpha   90.00
_cell.angle_beta   90.00
_cell.angle_gamma   90.00
#
_symmetry.space_group_name_H-M   'P 1'
#
loop_
_entity.id
_entity.type
_entity.pdbx_description
1 polymer ?
#
loop_
_entity_poly.entity_id
_entity_poly.type
_entity_poly.pdbx_seq_one_letter_code
_entity_poly.pdbx_strand_id
1 'polypeptide(L)'
;MTVDTEKAIAWMGLKEGRVSYSMQYRNGPDSYDCSSSVCSALIYAGASNPGWLLNTEYMHDWLIQNDFELIAENVGWDSKRADIFIWGERGASAGAGGHTGIFIDADNIIHCNYANNNITIDNYNQIAAASGWMYSYAYRYKGATGNDVGTKTIDELAKEVLAGLHGSGEQRKISLGSSYSDVQAKVNELLKEPKIAEESPAVKQDGDLLFNGVVLKKDVLDKILEKCKEHDILPSYAITVLHFEGLWGQSAVGRADNNWGGMTWTGQGERPSGVVVTQGQARPSNEGGHYMHYNSVDDFLSDWFYLLRSGGSYKVSGAKTFSDAVKGMFKAGGAKYDYAATGYENYLVGMSSRLKAIEQENGSLDKFNEQADIATEQTDKIDVVIDSIEITINGVTYTAIKKPV
;
A
#
# COMPACT_ATOMS: atom_id res chain seq x y z
N MET A 1 1.01 1.15 25.01
CA MET A 1 1.05 1.65 23.61
C MET A 1 -0.36 1.55 23.09
N THR A 2 -0.87 2.51 22.33
CA THR A 2 -2.28 2.41 21.89
C THR A 2 -2.38 1.55 20.63
N VAL A 3 -3.14 0.47 20.69
CA VAL A 3 -3.43 -0.42 19.56
C VAL A 3 -4.76 -0.01 18.94
N ASP A 4 -4.77 0.28 17.64
CA ASP A 4 -5.99 0.53 16.87
C ASP A 4 -6.55 -0.80 16.35
N THR A 5 -7.46 -1.40 17.11
CA THR A 5 -7.98 -2.73 16.79
C THR A 5 -8.78 -2.78 15.49
N GLU A 6 -9.41 -1.68 15.07
CA GLU A 6 -10.11 -1.61 13.79
C GLU A 6 -9.13 -1.61 12.62
N LYS A 7 -7.99 -0.93 12.78
CA LYS A 7 -6.88 -0.99 11.81
C LYS A 7 -6.31 -2.40 11.67
N ALA A 8 -6.27 -3.20 12.75
CA ALA A 8 -5.84 -4.60 12.68
C ALA A 8 -6.83 -5.47 11.90
N ILE A 9 -8.14 -5.35 12.17
CA ILE A 9 -9.19 -6.07 11.44
C ILE A 9 -9.17 -5.69 9.95
N ALA A 10 -9.06 -4.39 9.65
CA ALA A 10 -8.97 -3.90 8.28
C ALA A 10 -7.75 -4.47 7.54
N TRP A 11 -6.59 -4.56 8.21
CA TRP A 11 -5.40 -5.18 7.63
C TRP A 11 -5.63 -6.65 7.26
N MET A 12 -6.30 -7.42 8.12
CA MET A 12 -6.65 -8.82 7.83
C MET A 12 -7.61 -8.90 6.63
N GLY A 13 -8.62 -8.04 6.57
CA GLY A 13 -9.57 -7.98 5.45
C GLY A 13 -8.90 -7.67 4.10
N LEU A 14 -7.84 -6.85 4.07
CA LEU A 14 -7.08 -6.57 2.84
C LEU A 14 -6.34 -7.79 2.28
N LYS A 15 -6.14 -8.82 3.10
CA LYS A 15 -5.44 -10.06 2.75
C LYS A 15 -6.39 -11.24 2.53
N GLU A 16 -7.66 -11.07 2.87
CA GLU A 16 -8.71 -12.05 2.61
C GLU A 16 -8.73 -12.43 1.12
N GLY A 17 -8.70 -13.73 0.84
CA GLY A 17 -8.69 -14.25 -0.53
C GLY A 17 -7.39 -14.02 -1.32
N ARG A 18 -6.38 -13.35 -0.76
CA ARG A 18 -5.20 -12.84 -1.50
C ARG A 18 -3.85 -13.36 -1.01
N VAL A 19 -3.83 -14.16 0.07
CA VAL A 19 -2.61 -14.75 0.63
C VAL A 19 -2.78 -16.25 0.77
N SER A 20 -1.68 -16.98 0.97
CA SER A 20 -1.69 -18.42 1.25
C SER A 20 -1.35 -18.73 2.70
N TYR A 21 -1.76 -19.89 3.19
CA TYR A 21 -1.37 -20.38 4.50
C TYR A 21 0.01 -21.06 4.43
N SER A 22 0.95 -20.66 5.29
CA SER A 22 2.24 -21.32 5.43
C SER A 22 2.83 -21.15 6.84
N MET A 23 3.19 -22.25 7.49
CA MET A 23 3.96 -22.22 8.74
C MET A 23 5.48 -22.08 8.49
N GLN A 24 5.93 -22.33 7.25
CA GLN A 24 7.34 -22.20 6.87
C GLN A 24 7.65 -20.79 6.37
N TYR A 25 6.79 -20.24 5.52
CA TYR A 25 6.92 -18.93 4.90
C TYR A 25 5.91 -17.97 5.51
N ARG A 26 5.99 -17.77 6.83
CA ARG A 26 4.93 -17.11 7.61
C ARG A 26 5.09 -15.58 7.76
N ASN A 27 6.07 -14.97 7.10
CA ASN A 27 6.47 -13.57 7.34
C ASN A 27 5.90 -12.57 6.30
N GLY A 28 4.97 -13.01 5.45
CA GLY A 28 4.47 -12.21 4.35
C GLY A 28 5.46 -12.04 3.18
N PRO A 29 5.08 -11.27 2.15
CA PRO A 29 3.77 -10.64 1.98
C PRO A 29 2.67 -11.60 1.49
N ASP A 30 3.05 -12.72 0.88
CA ASP A 30 2.14 -13.62 0.14
C ASP A 30 1.67 -14.82 0.95
N SER A 31 2.28 -15.08 2.11
CA SER A 31 1.89 -16.17 3.00
C SER A 31 2.08 -15.84 4.48
N TYR A 32 1.18 -16.39 5.28
CA TYR A 32 1.12 -16.25 6.74
C TYR A 32 0.64 -17.56 7.34
N ASP A 33 0.81 -17.75 8.65
CA ASP A 33 -0.04 -18.66 9.39
C ASP A 33 -1.00 -17.87 10.29
N CYS A 34 -1.81 -18.60 11.07
CA CYS A 34 -2.81 -18.01 11.94
C CYS A 34 -2.23 -16.95 12.89
N SER A 35 -1.10 -17.25 13.54
CA SER A 35 -0.50 -16.37 14.54
C SER A 35 0.37 -15.28 13.93
N SER A 36 1.04 -15.55 12.81
CA SER A 36 1.83 -14.55 12.12
C SER A 36 0.97 -13.49 11.44
N SER A 37 -0.21 -13.85 10.94
CA SER A 37 -1.19 -12.91 10.40
C SER A 37 -1.77 -11.99 11.49
N VAL A 38 -2.17 -12.53 12.64
CA VAL A 38 -2.65 -11.72 13.80
C VAL A 38 -1.53 -10.81 14.33
N CYS A 39 -0.31 -11.31 14.50
CA CYS A 39 0.83 -10.49 14.92
C CYS A 39 1.10 -9.35 13.93
N SER A 40 1.10 -9.65 12.62
CA SER A 40 1.33 -8.63 11.58
C SER A 40 0.25 -7.55 11.59
N ALA A 41 -1.01 -7.95 11.72
CA ALA A 41 -2.16 -7.04 11.80
C ALA A 41 -2.06 -6.10 13.01
N LEU A 42 -1.74 -6.65 14.19
CA LEU A 42 -1.61 -5.87 15.42
C LEU A 42 -0.38 -4.96 15.44
N ILE A 43 0.77 -5.41 14.92
CA ILE A 43 1.96 -4.57 14.76
C ILE A 43 1.64 -3.39 13.82
N TYR A 44 0.97 -3.66 12.69
CA TYR A 44 0.49 -2.61 11.78
C TYR A 44 -0.47 -1.61 12.48
N ALA A 45 -1.23 -2.10 13.45
CA ALA A 45 -2.14 -1.34 14.29
C ALA A 45 -1.50 -0.63 15.50
N GLY A 46 -0.18 -0.72 15.69
CA GLY A 46 0.53 0.00 16.75
C GLY A 46 0.90 -0.84 17.99
N ALA A 47 0.74 -2.17 17.93
CA ALA A 47 1.33 -3.06 18.93
C ALA A 47 2.87 -3.07 18.85
N SER A 48 3.51 -3.38 19.97
CA SER A 48 4.95 -3.54 20.09
C SER A 48 5.47 -4.61 19.12
N ASN A 49 6.61 -4.34 18.46
CA ASN A 49 7.25 -5.31 17.60
C ASN A 49 8.16 -6.24 18.45
N PRO A 50 7.86 -7.55 18.57
CA PRO A 50 8.64 -8.48 19.38
C PRO A 50 9.95 -8.95 18.72
N GLY A 51 10.28 -8.45 17.52
CA GLY A 51 11.51 -8.78 16.79
C GLY A 51 11.36 -9.97 15.83
N TRP A 52 10.40 -10.88 16.06
CA TRP A 52 9.97 -11.93 15.13
C TRP A 52 8.48 -12.22 15.29
N LEU A 53 7.82 -12.72 14.24
CA LEU A 53 6.39 -13.05 14.34
C LEU A 53 6.16 -14.24 15.27
N LEU A 54 5.36 -14.03 16.30
CA LEU A 54 5.13 -15.02 17.36
C LEU A 54 4.27 -16.17 16.85
N ASN A 55 4.40 -17.32 17.51
CA ASN A 55 3.44 -18.41 17.38
C ASN A 55 2.39 -18.30 18.50
N THR A 56 1.43 -19.22 18.52
CA THR A 56 0.38 -19.30 19.55
C THR A 56 0.94 -19.39 20.98
N GLU A 57 2.08 -20.04 21.20
CA GLU A 57 2.70 -20.18 22.54
C GLU A 57 3.14 -18.85 23.13
N TYR A 58 3.82 -18.02 22.32
CA TYR A 58 4.41 -16.76 22.79
C TYR A 58 3.45 -15.57 22.67
N MET A 59 2.33 -15.72 21.94
CA MET A 59 1.36 -14.64 21.74
C MET A 59 0.66 -14.20 23.03
N HIS A 60 0.46 -15.12 23.98
CA HIS A 60 -0.23 -14.83 25.24
C HIS A 60 0.42 -13.67 26.01
N ASP A 61 1.72 -13.77 26.31
CA ASP A 61 2.43 -12.77 27.11
C ASP A 61 2.59 -11.46 26.33
N TRP A 62 2.76 -11.54 25.02
CA TRP A 62 2.86 -10.37 24.14
C TRP A 62 1.54 -9.58 24.05
N LEU A 63 0.39 -10.26 24.03
CA LEU A 63 -0.92 -9.60 24.08
C LEU A 63 -1.07 -8.82 25.40
N ILE A 64 -0.71 -9.43 26.53
CA ILE A 64 -0.73 -8.73 27.84
C ILE A 64 0.19 -7.50 27.84
N GLN A 65 1.40 -7.61 27.27
CA GLN A 65 2.33 -6.48 27.13
C GLN A 65 1.78 -5.35 26.24
N ASN A 66 0.85 -5.67 25.34
CA ASN A 66 0.17 -4.72 24.46
C ASN A 66 -1.21 -4.32 25.00
N ASP A 67 -1.37 -4.30 26.32
CA ASP A 67 -2.57 -3.83 27.00
C ASP A 67 -3.83 -4.67 26.67
N PHE A 68 -3.71 -5.94 26.28
CA PHE A 68 -4.83 -6.87 26.28
C PHE A 68 -4.98 -7.56 27.64
N GLU A 69 -6.21 -7.93 28.00
CA GLU A 69 -6.54 -8.77 29.14
C GLU A 69 -7.07 -10.12 28.68
N LEU A 70 -6.65 -11.18 29.37
CA LEU A 70 -7.31 -12.48 29.29
C LEU A 70 -8.69 -12.39 29.95
N ILE A 71 -9.75 -12.51 29.16
CA ILE A 71 -11.14 -12.41 29.64
C ILE A 71 -11.83 -13.76 29.81
N ALA A 72 -11.31 -14.82 29.18
CA ALA A 72 -11.79 -16.19 29.36
C ALA A 72 -10.69 -17.21 29.05
N GLU A 73 -10.71 -18.31 29.81
CA GLU A 73 -9.83 -19.46 29.65
C GLU A 73 -10.66 -20.75 29.77
N ASN A 74 -10.74 -21.50 28.68
CA ASN A 74 -11.49 -22.74 28.49
C ASN A 74 -12.94 -22.71 29.00
N VAL A 75 -13.56 -21.55 28.87
CA VAL A 75 -14.96 -21.29 29.19
C VAL A 75 -15.55 -20.40 28.11
N GLY A 76 -16.88 -20.43 27.95
CA GLY A 76 -17.56 -19.51 27.03
C GLY A 76 -17.46 -18.06 27.50
N TRP A 77 -17.54 -17.14 26.54
CA TRP A 77 -17.58 -15.70 26.81
C TRP A 77 -18.52 -14.99 25.83
N ASP A 78 -18.91 -13.77 26.18
CA ASP A 78 -19.61 -12.84 25.27
C ASP A 78 -18.56 -12.20 24.35
N SER A 79 -18.39 -12.78 23.17
CA SER A 79 -17.44 -12.34 22.15
C SER A 79 -17.82 -10.96 21.62
N LYS A 80 -16.80 -10.12 21.48
CA LYS A 80 -16.93 -8.79 20.91
C LYS A 80 -15.97 -8.66 19.74
N ARG A 81 -16.34 -7.80 18.80
CA ARG A 81 -15.42 -7.32 17.76
C ARG A 81 -14.10 -6.90 18.40
N ALA A 82 -12.99 -7.25 17.74
CA ALA A 82 -11.61 -7.09 18.17
C ALA A 82 -11.12 -8.02 19.29
N ASP A 83 -11.97 -8.91 19.85
CA ASP A 83 -11.45 -9.97 20.71
C ASP A 83 -10.52 -10.89 19.90
N ILE A 84 -9.46 -11.35 20.55
CA ILE A 84 -8.50 -12.30 19.96
C ILE A 84 -8.67 -13.62 20.66
N PHE A 85 -8.94 -14.68 19.90
CA PHE A 85 -8.94 -16.03 20.46
C PHE A 85 -7.60 -16.71 20.19
N ILE A 86 -7.17 -17.57 21.12
CA ILE A 86 -6.10 -18.52 20.91
C ILE A 86 -6.62 -19.90 21.30
N TRP A 87 -6.47 -20.87 20.41
CA TRP A 87 -6.76 -22.27 20.65
C TRP A 87 -5.46 -23.06 20.85
N GLY A 88 -5.54 -24.12 21.66
CA GLY A 88 -4.42 -24.94 22.10
C GLY A 88 -3.99 -24.57 23.51
N GLU A 89 -3.79 -25.57 24.37
CA GLU A 89 -3.31 -25.35 25.74
C GLU A 89 -1.88 -24.79 25.73
N ARG A 90 -1.59 -23.78 26.57
CA ARG A 90 -0.24 -23.22 26.69
C ARG A 90 0.76 -24.33 27.04
N GLY A 91 1.86 -24.42 26.29
CA GLY A 91 2.86 -25.48 26.37
C GLY A 91 2.59 -26.67 25.43
N ALA A 92 1.44 -26.70 24.74
CA ALA A 92 1.05 -27.74 23.78
C ALA A 92 0.39 -27.18 22.50
N SER A 93 0.37 -25.86 22.31
CA SER A 93 -0.29 -25.16 21.19
C SER A 93 0.62 -24.94 19.97
N ALA A 94 1.88 -25.39 20.00
CA ALA A 94 2.80 -25.23 18.88
C ALA A 94 2.39 -26.06 17.64
N GLY A 95 2.71 -25.54 16.45
CA GLY A 95 2.41 -26.23 15.18
C GLY A 95 0.91 -26.41 14.97
N ALA A 96 0.49 -27.63 14.63
CA ALA A 96 -0.93 -27.98 14.45
C ALA A 96 -1.73 -28.02 15.77
N GLY A 97 -1.06 -27.89 16.92
CA GLY A 97 -1.69 -27.91 18.25
C GLY A 97 -2.42 -26.61 18.62
N GLY A 98 -2.35 -25.56 17.78
CA GLY A 98 -2.98 -24.28 18.09
C GLY A 98 -3.45 -23.50 16.87
N HIS A 99 -4.32 -22.52 17.14
CA HIS A 99 -4.93 -21.66 16.13
C HIS A 99 -5.31 -20.31 16.73
N THR A 100 -5.42 -19.25 15.93
CA THR A 100 -5.79 -17.93 16.43
C THR A 100 -6.38 -17.05 15.32
N GLY A 101 -7.10 -16.02 15.72
CA GLY A 101 -7.77 -15.07 14.85
C GLY A 101 -8.41 -13.92 15.64
N ILE A 102 -9.06 -13.02 14.91
CA ILE A 102 -9.69 -11.81 15.48
C ILE A 102 -11.20 -11.89 15.23
N PHE A 103 -12.00 -11.64 16.26
CA PHE A 103 -13.45 -11.47 16.09
C PHE A 103 -13.77 -10.19 15.34
N ILE A 104 -14.62 -10.27 14.33
CA ILE A 104 -15.10 -9.11 13.59
C ILE A 104 -16.51 -8.70 14.04
N ASP A 105 -17.24 -9.59 14.68
CA ASP A 105 -18.50 -9.32 15.37
C ASP A 105 -18.68 -10.35 16.49
N ALA A 106 -19.92 -10.58 16.95
CA ALA A 106 -20.20 -11.54 18.02
C ALA A 106 -19.96 -13.00 17.60
N ASP A 107 -20.12 -13.32 16.32
CA ASP A 107 -20.19 -14.71 15.84
C ASP A 107 -19.09 -15.06 14.83
N ASN A 108 -18.51 -14.07 14.16
CA ASN A 108 -17.60 -14.26 13.05
C ASN A 108 -16.17 -13.84 13.39
N ILE A 109 -15.22 -14.58 12.85
CA ILE A 109 -13.79 -14.36 13.00
C ILE A 109 -13.13 -14.17 11.65
N ILE A 110 -12.08 -13.36 11.61
CA ILE A 110 -11.14 -13.29 10.49
C ILE A 110 -9.82 -13.93 10.90
N HIS A 111 -9.36 -14.90 10.11
CA HIS A 111 -8.16 -15.67 10.46
C HIS A 111 -7.49 -16.29 9.24
N CYS A 112 -6.15 -16.42 9.29
CA CYS A 112 -5.43 -17.24 8.32
C CYS A 112 -5.52 -18.72 8.70
N ASN A 113 -5.97 -19.58 7.79
CA ASN A 113 -6.15 -21.00 8.09
C ASN A 113 -5.72 -21.91 6.95
N TYR A 114 -5.29 -23.11 7.36
CA TYR A 114 -4.85 -24.18 6.47
C TYR A 114 -5.96 -24.71 5.57
N ALA A 115 -7.18 -24.86 6.11
CA ALA A 115 -8.30 -25.49 5.40
C ALA A 115 -8.66 -24.77 4.10
N ASN A 116 -8.72 -23.43 4.14
CA ASN A 116 -9.00 -22.59 2.99
C ASN A 116 -7.72 -22.09 2.29
N ASN A 117 -6.55 -22.43 2.82
CA ASN A 117 -5.25 -21.93 2.38
C ASN A 117 -5.24 -20.40 2.15
N ASN A 118 -5.84 -19.65 3.08
CA ASN A 118 -6.02 -18.20 2.95
C ASN A 118 -6.34 -17.55 4.31
N ILE A 119 -6.46 -16.22 4.31
CA ILE A 119 -7.28 -15.50 5.29
C ILE A 119 -8.72 -15.55 4.82
N THR A 120 -9.62 -15.98 5.71
CA THR A 120 -11.07 -16.04 5.47
C THR A 120 -11.84 -15.52 6.68
N ILE A 121 -13.09 -15.15 6.42
CA ILE A 121 -14.09 -14.88 7.45
C ILE A 121 -14.97 -16.10 7.62
N ASP A 122 -15.03 -16.62 8.85
CA ASP A 122 -15.78 -17.83 9.18
C ASP A 122 -16.53 -17.65 10.51
N ASN A 123 -17.60 -18.42 10.70
CA ASN A 123 -18.31 -18.44 11.97
C ASN A 123 -17.48 -19.17 13.04
N TYR A 124 -17.23 -18.52 14.18
CA TYR A 124 -16.37 -19.05 15.24
C TYR A 124 -16.84 -20.42 15.74
N ASN A 125 -18.13 -20.58 16.04
CA ASN A 125 -18.66 -21.82 16.60
C ASN A 125 -18.55 -23.00 15.62
N GLN A 126 -18.72 -22.74 14.32
CA GLN A 126 -18.55 -23.77 13.30
C GLN A 126 -17.10 -24.25 13.21
N ILE A 127 -16.15 -23.32 13.19
CA ILE A 127 -14.72 -23.67 13.13
C ILE A 127 -14.27 -24.32 14.44
N ALA A 128 -14.71 -23.82 15.59
CA ALA A 128 -14.40 -24.40 16.90
C ALA A 128 -14.91 -25.85 17.02
N ALA A 129 -16.14 -26.11 16.55
CA ALA A 129 -16.70 -27.45 16.50
C ALA A 129 -15.93 -28.37 15.54
N ALA A 130 -15.54 -27.88 14.36
CA ALA A 130 -14.74 -28.62 13.39
C ALA A 130 -13.34 -28.96 13.93
N SER A 131 -12.77 -28.12 14.78
CA SER A 131 -11.51 -28.36 15.49
C SER A 131 -11.67 -29.25 16.74
N GLY A 132 -12.88 -29.70 17.07
CA GLY A 132 -13.14 -30.56 18.23
C GLY A 132 -13.16 -29.81 19.57
N TRP A 133 -13.50 -28.51 19.56
CA TRP A 133 -13.53 -27.65 20.75
C TRP A 133 -12.21 -27.68 21.51
N MET A 134 -11.13 -27.34 20.81
CA MET A 134 -9.80 -27.19 21.40
C MET A 134 -9.83 -26.24 22.61
N TYR A 135 -8.93 -26.48 23.56
CA TYR A 135 -8.73 -25.58 24.70
C TYR A 135 -8.58 -24.13 24.20
N SER A 136 -9.29 -23.17 24.79
CA SER A 136 -9.37 -21.81 24.26
C SER A 136 -9.02 -20.74 25.27
N TYR A 137 -8.49 -19.62 24.78
CA TYR A 137 -8.24 -18.39 25.50
C TYR A 137 -8.85 -17.24 24.71
N ALA A 138 -9.41 -16.25 25.38
CA ALA A 138 -9.93 -15.04 24.76
C ALA A 138 -9.29 -13.80 25.39
N TYR A 139 -8.79 -12.91 24.55
CA TYR A 139 -8.10 -11.68 24.92
C TYR A 139 -8.86 -10.46 24.41
N ARG A 140 -9.04 -9.46 25.28
CA ARG A 140 -9.71 -8.21 24.97
C ARG A 140 -8.80 -7.03 25.28
N TYR A 141 -8.73 -6.07 24.36
CA TYR A 141 -7.94 -4.86 24.56
C TYR A 141 -8.48 -4.02 25.73
N LYS A 142 -7.61 -3.63 26.67
CA LYS A 142 -7.91 -2.77 27.84
C LYS A 142 -7.54 -1.30 27.67
N GLY A 143 -6.62 -0.99 26.74
CA GLY A 143 -6.17 0.39 26.55
C GLY A 143 -7.36 1.30 26.28
N ALA A 144 -7.47 2.38 27.07
CA ALA A 144 -8.59 3.34 27.11
C ALA A 144 -9.91 2.79 26.52
N THR A 145 -10.66 2.05 27.33
CA THR A 145 -12.07 1.74 27.09
C THR A 145 -12.93 3.00 27.26
N GLY A 146 -12.79 3.96 26.34
CA GLY A 146 -13.74 5.04 26.17
C GLY A 146 -14.83 4.56 25.23
N ASN A 147 -15.96 4.06 25.75
CA ASN A 147 -17.19 4.16 24.99
C ASN A 147 -17.50 5.65 24.87
N ASP A 148 -17.28 6.12 23.63
CA ASP A 148 -17.42 7.45 23.07
C ASP A 148 -16.32 8.47 23.42
N VAL A 149 -15.24 8.49 22.60
CA VAL A 149 -14.54 9.72 22.16
C VAL A 149 -13.86 9.45 20.80
N GLY A 150 -14.40 9.84 19.66
CA GLY A 150 -15.70 10.45 19.46
C GLY A 150 -16.26 10.00 18.12
N THR A 151 -17.57 10.19 17.95
CA THR A 151 -18.06 10.61 16.64
C THR A 151 -17.24 11.84 16.25
N LYS A 152 -16.11 11.60 15.57
CA LYS A 152 -15.51 12.62 14.76
C LYS A 152 -16.66 13.11 13.93
N THR A 153 -16.98 14.38 14.13
CA THR A 153 -18.03 15.04 13.38
C THR A 153 -17.78 14.76 11.91
N ILE A 154 -18.84 14.80 11.09
CA ILE A 154 -18.70 14.68 9.64
C ILE A 154 -17.56 15.59 9.12
N ASP A 155 -17.33 16.75 9.76
CA ASP A 155 -16.21 17.66 9.55
C ASP A 155 -14.82 17.11 9.90
N GLU A 156 -14.66 16.44 11.04
CA GLU A 156 -13.39 15.85 11.46
C GLU A 156 -13.03 14.64 10.59
N LEU A 157 -14.00 13.77 10.32
CA LEU A 157 -13.81 12.66 9.37
C LEU A 157 -13.48 13.16 7.97
N ALA A 158 -14.10 14.26 7.53
CA ALA A 158 -13.80 14.85 6.23
C ALA A 158 -12.36 15.41 6.17
N LYS A 159 -11.86 16.02 7.25
CA LYS A 159 -10.46 16.47 7.33
C LYS A 159 -9.48 15.30 7.29
N GLU A 160 -9.82 14.19 7.92
CA GLU A 160 -8.97 12.98 7.91
C GLU A 160 -8.96 12.29 6.54
N VAL A 161 -10.09 12.32 5.85
CA VAL A 161 -10.18 11.89 4.45
C VAL A 161 -9.29 12.76 3.56
N LEU A 162 -9.30 14.08 3.75
CA LEU A 162 -8.42 15.02 3.04
C LEU A 162 -6.94 14.82 3.41
N ALA A 163 -6.64 14.39 4.65
CA ALA A 163 -5.31 14.00 5.09
C ALA A 163 -4.86 12.60 4.61
N GLY A 164 -5.70 11.89 3.84
CA GLY A 164 -5.37 10.60 3.24
C GLY A 164 -5.46 9.40 4.19
N LEU A 165 -5.99 9.59 5.41
CA LEU A 165 -6.00 8.57 6.47
C LEU A 165 -7.01 7.44 6.21
N HIS A 166 -7.97 7.65 5.30
CA HIS A 166 -9.03 6.69 4.97
C HIS A 166 -8.84 5.99 3.61
N GLY A 167 -7.69 6.15 2.94
CA GLY A 167 -7.47 5.57 1.61
C GLY A 167 -8.42 6.13 0.52
N SER A 168 -8.57 5.39 -0.58
CA SER A 168 -9.40 5.80 -1.74
C SER A 168 -10.38 4.69 -2.18
N GLY A 169 -11.45 5.09 -2.88
CA GLY A 169 -12.45 4.16 -3.39
C GLY A 169 -13.12 3.32 -2.29
N GLU A 170 -13.09 2.00 -2.44
CA GLU A 170 -13.63 1.05 -1.45
C GLU A 170 -12.93 1.13 -0.10
N GLN A 171 -11.62 1.44 -0.06
CA GLN A 171 -10.90 1.58 1.21
C GLN A 171 -11.48 2.70 2.09
N ARG A 172 -11.99 3.76 1.45
CA ARG A 172 -12.66 4.87 2.13
C ARG A 172 -14.05 4.51 2.60
N LYS A 173 -14.80 3.74 1.82
CA LYS A 173 -16.11 3.21 2.23
C LYS A 173 -15.98 2.29 3.43
N ILE A 174 -14.96 1.43 3.41
CA ILE A 174 -14.65 0.49 4.50
C ILE A 174 -14.17 1.24 5.74
N SER A 175 -13.32 2.25 5.57
CA SER A 175 -12.77 3.04 6.69
C SER A 175 -13.79 3.98 7.35
N LEU A 176 -14.78 4.48 6.60
CA LEU A 176 -15.83 5.38 7.09
C LEU A 176 -17.15 4.67 7.44
N GLY A 177 -17.33 3.43 7.00
CA GLY A 177 -18.52 2.63 7.25
C GLY A 177 -19.83 3.35 6.88
N SER A 178 -20.79 3.37 7.80
CA SER A 178 -22.09 4.03 7.63
C SER A 178 -21.99 5.57 7.48
N SER A 179 -20.88 6.19 7.87
CA SER A 179 -20.68 7.65 7.77
C SER A 179 -20.15 8.08 6.39
N TYR A 180 -19.85 7.13 5.50
CA TYR A 180 -19.24 7.39 4.20
C TYR A 180 -19.99 8.43 3.37
N SER A 181 -21.32 8.32 3.25
CA SER A 181 -22.11 9.22 2.40
C SER A 181 -22.01 10.68 2.86
N ASP A 182 -22.16 10.88 4.16
CA ASP A 182 -22.26 12.21 4.77
C ASP A 182 -20.88 12.86 4.86
N VAL A 183 -19.84 12.07 5.18
CA VAL A 183 -18.43 12.51 5.14
C VAL A 183 -18.00 12.82 3.71
N GLN A 184 -18.35 11.99 2.72
CA GLN A 184 -17.98 12.26 1.34
C GLN A 184 -18.70 13.51 0.80
N ALA A 185 -19.95 13.76 1.21
CA ALA A 185 -20.65 15.00 0.89
C ALA A 185 -19.95 16.23 1.50
N LYS A 186 -19.50 16.13 2.76
CA LYS A 186 -18.76 17.21 3.43
C LYS A 186 -17.36 17.42 2.88
N VAL A 187 -16.64 16.35 2.51
CA VAL A 187 -15.38 16.43 1.77
C VAL A 187 -15.59 17.18 0.46
N ASN A 188 -16.66 16.87 -0.29
CA ASN A 188 -16.99 17.57 -1.53
C ASN A 188 -17.37 19.05 -1.29
N GLU A 189 -17.94 19.39 -0.13
CA GLU A 189 -18.24 20.77 0.29
C GLU A 189 -16.98 21.53 0.72
N LEU A 190 -16.09 20.91 1.51
CA LEU A 190 -14.80 21.47 1.92
C LEU A 190 -13.83 21.62 0.75
N LEU A 191 -13.96 20.79 -0.29
CA LEU A 191 -13.26 20.97 -1.56
C LEU A 191 -13.89 22.09 -2.43
N LYS A 192 -15.10 22.55 -2.12
CA LYS A 192 -15.77 23.68 -2.78
C LYS A 192 -15.55 25.01 -2.03
N GLU A 193 -15.31 25.01 -0.72
CA GLU A 193 -15.00 26.23 0.04
C GLU A 193 -13.49 26.44 0.24
N PRO A 194 -12.90 27.54 -0.28
CA PRO A 194 -11.49 27.81 -0.11
C PRO A 194 -11.23 28.41 1.28
N LYS A 195 -10.58 27.64 2.17
CA LYS A 195 -9.87 28.21 3.33
C LYS A 195 -8.36 28.05 3.15
N ILE A 196 -7.73 29.19 2.90
CA ILE A 196 -6.33 29.39 2.60
C ILE A 196 -5.48 29.26 3.88
N ALA A 197 -4.42 28.45 3.81
CA ALA A 197 -3.16 28.66 4.52
C ALA A 197 -2.01 27.98 3.72
N GLU A 198 -1.35 28.80 2.89
CA GLU A 198 0.07 28.78 2.46
C GLU A 198 0.79 27.40 2.40
N GLU A 199 1.15 26.78 1.27
CA GLU A 199 1.20 27.10 -0.16
C GLU A 199 0.39 26.04 -0.95
N SER A 200 -0.44 26.49 -1.88
CA SER A 200 -1.53 25.76 -2.54
C SER A 200 -1.23 24.32 -3.02
N PRO A 201 -2.14 23.33 -2.81
CA PRO A 201 -2.20 22.19 -3.71
C PRO A 201 -2.64 22.73 -5.06
N ALA A 202 -1.67 22.91 -5.95
CA ALA A 202 -1.82 23.12 -7.38
C ALA A 202 -3.22 22.81 -7.92
N VAL A 203 -4.04 23.85 -8.16
CA VAL A 203 -5.20 23.71 -9.06
C VAL A 203 -4.69 23.10 -10.36
N LYS A 204 -5.30 22.00 -10.82
CA LYS A 204 -4.96 21.39 -12.11
C LYS A 204 -5.20 22.44 -13.19
N GLN A 205 -4.14 22.83 -13.87
CA GLN A 205 -4.21 23.72 -15.03
C GLN A 205 -4.21 22.90 -16.32
N ASP A 206 -4.51 23.55 -17.43
CA ASP A 206 -4.44 22.90 -18.74
C ASP A 206 -3.01 22.41 -19.00
N GLY A 207 -2.89 21.16 -19.44
CA GLY A 207 -1.62 20.47 -19.63
C GLY A 207 -0.95 19.88 -18.38
N ASP A 208 -1.49 20.09 -17.18
CA ASP A 208 -1.09 19.34 -15.98
C ASP A 208 -1.61 17.90 -16.03
N LEU A 209 -0.88 16.96 -15.40
CA LEU A 209 -1.42 15.64 -15.08
C LEU A 209 -1.95 15.63 -13.65
N LEU A 210 -3.10 14.98 -13.44
CA LEU A 210 -3.68 14.76 -12.13
C LEU A 210 -3.87 13.26 -11.94
N PHE A 211 -3.37 12.73 -10.85
CA PHE A 211 -3.70 11.37 -10.44
C PHE A 211 -3.77 11.26 -8.93
N ASN A 212 -4.86 10.69 -8.41
CA ASN A 212 -5.06 10.45 -6.97
C ASN A 212 -4.82 11.70 -6.08
N GLY A 213 -5.27 12.88 -6.55
CA GLY A 213 -5.13 14.15 -5.83
C GLY A 213 -3.77 14.82 -5.93
N VAL A 214 -2.83 14.24 -6.69
CA VAL A 214 -1.49 14.76 -6.91
C VAL A 214 -1.39 15.34 -8.32
N VAL A 215 -0.85 16.55 -8.43
CA VAL A 215 -0.67 17.23 -9.71
C VAL A 215 0.80 17.23 -10.14
N LEU A 216 1.10 16.68 -11.32
CA LEU A 216 2.34 16.96 -12.02
C LEU A 216 2.15 18.21 -12.86
N LYS A 217 2.84 19.27 -12.46
CA LYS A 217 2.80 20.56 -13.15
C LYS A 217 3.37 20.43 -14.56
N LYS A 218 2.71 21.09 -15.52
CA LYS A 218 3.15 21.15 -16.91
C LYS A 218 4.64 21.53 -17.04
N ASP A 219 5.10 22.54 -16.29
CA ASP A 219 6.50 22.98 -16.35
C ASP A 219 7.49 21.88 -15.94
N VAL A 220 7.11 21.01 -15.00
CA VAL A 220 7.95 19.88 -14.58
C VAL A 220 7.79 18.72 -15.56
N LEU A 221 6.58 18.47 -16.06
CA LEU A 221 6.32 17.49 -17.11
C LEU A 221 7.16 17.79 -18.36
N ASP A 222 7.20 19.04 -18.82
CA ASP A 222 7.97 19.43 -20.01
C ASP A 222 9.48 19.14 -19.81
N LYS A 223 10.02 19.38 -18.61
CA LYS A 223 11.42 19.01 -18.27
C LYS A 223 11.63 17.50 -18.27
N ILE A 224 10.67 16.72 -17.74
CA ILE A 224 10.72 15.26 -17.81
C ILE A 224 10.73 14.79 -19.26
N LEU A 225 9.89 15.38 -20.13
CA LEU A 225 9.83 15.03 -21.55
C LEU A 225 11.11 15.41 -22.30
N GLU A 226 11.73 16.55 -21.97
CA GLU A 226 13.04 16.92 -22.50
C GLU A 226 14.13 15.91 -22.12
N LYS A 227 14.15 15.46 -20.85
CA LYS A 227 15.08 14.42 -20.40
C LYS A 227 14.80 13.05 -21.00
N CYS A 228 13.52 12.72 -21.20
CA CYS A 228 13.11 11.54 -21.95
C CYS A 228 13.68 11.54 -23.36
N LYS A 229 13.57 12.67 -24.06
CA LYS A 229 14.17 12.85 -25.38
C LYS A 229 15.69 12.73 -25.35
N GLU A 230 16.35 13.42 -24.42
CA GLU A 230 17.81 13.46 -24.30
C GLU A 230 18.42 12.07 -24.12
N HIS A 231 17.72 11.18 -23.41
CA HIS A 231 18.24 9.88 -23.00
C HIS A 231 17.53 8.68 -23.64
N ASP A 232 16.65 8.91 -24.61
CA ASP A 232 15.86 7.88 -25.28
C ASP A 232 15.07 7.02 -24.27
N ILE A 233 14.30 7.69 -23.39
CA ILE A 233 13.51 7.07 -22.33
C ILE A 233 12.03 7.29 -22.60
N LEU A 234 11.23 6.21 -22.53
CA LEU A 234 9.78 6.29 -22.70
C LEU A 234 9.12 7.24 -21.68
N PRO A 235 8.38 8.28 -22.12
CA PRO A 235 7.63 9.17 -21.24
C PRO A 235 6.66 8.45 -20.31
N SER A 236 5.93 7.45 -20.83
CA SER A 236 4.99 6.65 -20.05
C SER A 236 5.67 5.97 -18.86
N TYR A 237 6.89 5.46 -19.04
CA TYR A 237 7.71 4.90 -17.97
C TYR A 237 8.11 5.98 -16.95
N ALA A 238 8.75 7.07 -17.39
CA ALA A 238 9.28 8.10 -16.49
C ALA A 238 8.18 8.78 -15.67
N ILE A 239 7.07 9.16 -16.30
CA ILE A 239 5.92 9.78 -15.61
C ILE A 239 5.34 8.82 -14.57
N THR A 240 5.22 7.54 -14.91
CA THR A 240 4.61 6.54 -14.03
C THR A 240 5.50 6.23 -12.83
N VAL A 241 6.81 6.01 -13.03
CA VAL A 241 7.72 5.66 -11.92
C VAL A 241 7.89 6.81 -10.93
N LEU A 242 7.97 8.05 -11.43
CA LEU A 242 8.05 9.23 -10.56
C LEU A 242 6.76 9.45 -9.75
N HIS A 243 5.61 9.01 -10.26
CA HIS A 243 4.41 8.92 -9.44
C HIS A 243 4.50 7.75 -8.45
N PHE A 244 4.89 6.57 -8.92
CA PHE A 244 4.86 5.33 -8.15
C PHE A 244 5.73 5.42 -6.89
N GLU A 245 6.93 5.99 -7.02
CA GLU A 245 7.91 6.16 -5.95
C GLU A 245 7.70 7.46 -5.15
N GLY A 246 7.49 8.57 -5.85
CA GLY A 246 7.61 9.90 -5.27
C GLY A 246 6.31 10.67 -5.15
N LEU A 247 5.20 10.13 -5.65
CA LEU A 247 3.93 10.86 -5.83
C LEU A 247 4.16 12.22 -6.50
N TRP A 248 4.95 12.25 -7.59
CA TRP A 248 5.36 13.48 -8.28
C TRP A 248 5.85 14.58 -7.31
N GLY A 249 6.64 14.17 -6.32
CA GLY A 249 7.23 15.06 -5.31
C GLY A 249 6.39 15.28 -4.06
N GLN A 250 5.18 14.75 -3.99
CA GLN A 250 4.31 14.86 -2.82
C GLN A 250 4.55 13.76 -1.76
N SER A 251 5.53 12.88 -1.94
CA SER A 251 6.00 12.03 -0.84
C SER A 251 6.74 12.86 0.22
N ALA A 252 6.91 12.33 1.43
CA ALA A 252 7.67 13.01 2.48
C ALA A 252 9.10 13.34 2.03
N VAL A 253 9.75 12.37 1.39
CA VAL A 253 11.11 12.50 0.82
C VAL A 253 11.12 13.44 -0.38
N GLY A 254 10.08 13.39 -1.22
CA GLY A 254 9.95 14.30 -2.37
C GLY A 254 9.89 15.77 -1.96
N ARG A 255 9.15 16.10 -0.89
CA ARG A 255 9.03 17.46 -0.37
C ARG A 255 10.26 17.93 0.42
N ALA A 256 10.84 17.05 1.22
CA ALA A 256 11.95 17.42 2.10
C ALA A 256 13.29 17.44 1.37
N ASP A 257 13.48 16.54 0.41
CA ASP A 257 14.78 16.25 -0.19
C ASP A 257 14.82 16.39 -1.71
N ASN A 258 13.74 16.85 -2.34
CA ASN A 258 13.58 16.92 -3.80
C ASN A 258 13.87 15.58 -4.49
N ASN A 259 13.70 14.46 -3.78
CA ASN A 259 14.16 13.15 -4.23
C ASN A 259 12.97 12.23 -4.51
N TRP A 260 12.50 12.25 -5.76
CA TRP A 260 11.24 11.58 -6.13
C TRP A 260 11.42 10.11 -6.48
N GLY A 261 12.67 9.67 -6.68
CA GLY A 261 13.02 8.29 -7.03
C GLY A 261 13.62 7.50 -5.86
N GLY A 262 13.67 8.06 -4.65
CA GLY A 262 14.21 7.37 -3.46
C GLY A 262 15.72 7.14 -3.49
N MET A 263 16.48 8.02 -4.15
CA MET A 263 17.93 7.87 -4.33
C MET A 263 18.67 7.86 -2.98
N THR A 264 19.50 6.85 -2.77
CA THR A 264 20.19 6.61 -1.49
C THR A 264 21.51 7.37 -1.40
N TRP A 265 21.74 8.05 -0.28
CA TRP A 265 22.99 8.74 0.02
C TRP A 265 24.18 7.77 0.05
N THR A 266 25.22 8.09 -0.72
CA THR A 266 26.41 7.24 -0.86
C THR A 266 27.59 7.70 0.00
N GLY A 267 27.43 8.74 0.81
CA GLY A 267 28.54 9.37 1.55
C GLY A 267 29.40 10.33 0.72
N GLN A 268 29.02 10.59 -0.54
CA GLN A 268 29.75 11.45 -1.47
C GLN A 268 28.78 12.49 -2.05
N GLY A 269 29.14 13.76 -1.94
CA GLY A 269 28.28 14.87 -2.40
C GLY A 269 28.33 15.08 -3.91
N GLU A 270 29.48 14.84 -4.54
CA GLU A 270 29.63 15.00 -5.99
C GLU A 270 29.15 13.74 -6.72
N ARG A 271 28.13 13.91 -7.57
CA ARG A 271 27.56 12.81 -8.36
C ARG A 271 28.24 12.72 -9.71
N PRO A 272 28.32 11.51 -10.31
CA PRO A 272 28.84 11.36 -11.67
C PRO A 272 28.06 12.13 -12.76
N SER A 273 26.83 12.55 -12.47
CA SER A 273 26.02 13.43 -13.31
C SER A 273 26.49 14.89 -13.30
N GLY A 274 27.40 15.26 -12.38
CA GLY A 274 27.82 16.65 -12.12
C GLY A 274 26.96 17.35 -11.07
N VAL A 275 25.87 16.72 -10.60
CA VAL A 275 24.99 17.26 -9.55
C VAL A 275 25.68 17.14 -8.19
N VAL A 276 25.49 18.17 -7.35
CA VAL A 276 25.92 18.16 -5.96
C VAL A 276 24.72 17.85 -5.06
N VAL A 277 24.87 16.85 -4.20
CA VAL A 277 23.87 16.44 -3.21
C VAL A 277 24.42 16.52 -1.80
N THR A 278 23.52 16.58 -0.83
CA THR A 278 23.85 16.44 0.59
C THR A 278 23.08 15.26 1.20
N GLN A 279 23.36 14.96 2.47
CA GLN A 279 22.62 13.94 3.20
C GLN A 279 21.22 14.47 3.55
N GLY A 280 20.19 13.75 3.10
CA GLY A 280 18.79 14.05 3.39
C GLY A 280 18.24 13.25 4.57
N GLN A 281 16.93 13.01 4.56
CA GLN A 281 16.22 12.29 5.59
C GLN A 281 16.73 10.86 5.78
N ALA A 282 16.59 10.33 7.00
CA ALA A 282 16.90 8.94 7.29
C ALA A 282 15.96 8.00 6.49
N ARG A 283 16.52 6.91 5.96
CA ARG A 283 15.74 5.84 5.35
C ARG A 283 15.05 4.99 6.42
N PRO A 284 14.00 4.23 6.05
CA PRO A 284 13.42 3.24 6.94
C PRO A 284 14.47 2.36 7.62
N SER A 285 14.29 2.08 8.92
CA SER A 285 15.31 1.41 9.75
C SER A 285 15.75 0.04 9.22
N ASN A 286 14.88 -0.63 8.44
CA ASN A 286 15.15 -1.91 7.78
C ASN A 286 16.02 -1.80 6.52
N GLU A 287 16.11 -0.61 5.90
CA GLU A 287 16.97 -0.35 4.73
C GLU A 287 18.31 0.26 5.14
N GLY A 288 18.32 1.03 6.22
CA GLY A 288 19.50 1.73 6.72
C GLY A 288 19.98 2.88 5.82
N GLY A 289 20.72 3.80 6.42
CA GLY A 289 21.29 4.95 5.73
C GLY A 289 20.32 6.13 5.58
N HIS A 290 20.62 7.01 4.62
CA HIS A 290 19.89 8.25 4.38
C HIS A 290 19.53 8.38 2.89
N TYR A 291 18.52 9.18 2.58
CA TYR A 291 18.25 9.62 1.22
C TYR A 291 19.22 10.72 0.81
N MET A 292 19.38 10.93 -0.50
CA MET A 292 20.03 12.12 -1.04
C MET A 292 19.08 13.31 -0.93
N HIS A 293 19.62 14.46 -0.49
CA HIS A 293 18.97 15.76 -0.58
C HIS A 293 19.51 16.52 -1.80
N TYR A 294 18.61 16.83 -2.73
CA TYR A 294 18.88 17.64 -3.91
C TYR A 294 18.48 19.09 -3.65
N ASN A 295 19.29 20.02 -4.16
CA ASN A 295 19.01 21.44 -4.04
C ASN A 295 17.74 21.86 -4.81
N SER A 296 17.39 21.13 -5.87
CA SER A 296 16.18 21.35 -6.65
C SER A 296 15.65 20.05 -7.28
N VAL A 297 14.40 20.09 -7.75
CA VAL A 297 13.83 19.00 -8.56
C VAL A 297 14.60 18.81 -9.88
N ASP A 298 15.12 19.90 -10.46
CA ASP A 298 15.90 19.84 -11.71
C ASP A 298 17.23 19.08 -11.51
N ASP A 299 17.88 19.27 -10.36
CA ASP A 299 19.07 18.53 -9.96
C ASP A 299 18.76 17.03 -9.80
N PHE A 300 17.65 16.71 -9.13
CA PHE A 300 17.18 15.33 -9.02
C PHE A 300 16.90 14.70 -10.38
N LEU A 301 16.12 15.37 -11.24
CA LEU A 301 15.79 14.86 -12.57
C LEU A 301 17.07 14.63 -13.38
N SER A 302 18.02 15.56 -13.34
CA SER A 302 19.31 15.43 -14.03
C SER A 302 20.11 14.21 -13.54
N ASP A 303 20.22 14.02 -12.23
CA ASP A 303 20.96 12.87 -11.67
C ASP A 303 20.24 11.53 -11.87
N TRP A 304 18.92 11.50 -11.72
CA TRP A 304 18.12 10.28 -11.87
C TRP A 304 18.11 9.80 -13.31
N PHE A 305 17.83 10.69 -14.28
CA PHE A 305 17.90 10.35 -15.70
C PHE A 305 19.31 9.97 -16.16
N TYR A 306 20.34 10.57 -15.57
CA TYR A 306 21.72 10.15 -15.82
C TYR A 306 21.88 8.65 -15.52
N LEU A 307 21.27 8.08 -14.48
CA LEU A 307 21.37 6.64 -14.21
C LEU A 307 20.74 5.75 -15.30
N LEU A 308 19.75 6.28 -16.02
CA LEU A 308 18.95 5.57 -17.03
C LEU A 308 19.50 5.67 -18.45
N ARG A 309 20.35 6.67 -18.72
CA ARG A 309 20.96 6.94 -20.03
C ARG A 309 21.67 5.71 -20.61
N SER A 310 21.92 5.72 -21.92
CA SER A 310 22.74 4.70 -22.57
C SER A 310 24.11 4.52 -21.89
N GLY A 311 24.47 3.27 -21.58
CA GLY A 311 25.67 2.95 -20.81
C GLY A 311 25.55 3.16 -19.29
N GLY A 312 24.39 3.63 -18.80
CA GLY A 312 24.08 3.82 -17.39
C GLY A 312 23.94 2.52 -16.58
N SER A 313 23.63 2.70 -15.30
CA SER A 313 23.47 1.58 -14.36
C SER A 313 22.21 0.76 -14.64
N TYR A 314 21.17 1.40 -15.19
CA TYR A 314 19.93 0.76 -15.61
C TYR A 314 19.85 0.72 -17.14
N LYS A 315 19.14 -0.29 -17.68
CA LYS A 315 19.04 -0.59 -19.12
C LYS A 315 17.67 -0.19 -19.67
N VAL A 316 17.31 1.08 -19.45
CA VAL A 316 16.01 1.63 -19.85
C VAL A 316 16.08 2.37 -21.19
N SER A 317 17.21 3.05 -21.46
CA SER A 317 17.44 3.77 -22.72
C SER A 317 17.22 2.86 -23.94
N GLY A 318 16.36 3.31 -24.86
CA GLY A 318 16.00 2.61 -26.08
C GLY A 318 14.93 1.53 -25.94
N ALA A 319 14.36 1.33 -24.73
CA ALA A 319 13.25 0.42 -24.52
C ALA A 319 12.06 0.77 -25.43
N LYS A 320 11.47 -0.24 -26.08
CA LYS A 320 10.37 -0.05 -27.03
C LYS A 320 9.00 -0.15 -26.39
N THR A 321 8.93 -0.78 -25.22
CA THR A 321 7.70 -0.98 -24.48
C THR A 321 7.86 -0.55 -23.02
N PHE A 322 6.74 -0.28 -22.36
CA PHE A 322 6.75 0.08 -20.94
C PHE A 322 7.28 -1.07 -20.08
N SER A 323 6.88 -2.31 -20.40
CA SER A 323 7.35 -3.50 -19.71
C SER A 323 8.86 -3.72 -19.86
N ASP A 324 9.42 -3.48 -21.05
CA ASP A 324 10.87 -3.54 -21.29
C ASP A 324 11.62 -2.45 -20.50
N ALA A 325 11.06 -1.24 -20.47
CA ALA A 325 11.62 -0.13 -19.68
C ALA A 325 11.67 -0.48 -18.18
N VAL A 326 10.58 -1.06 -17.65
CA VAL A 326 10.53 -1.54 -16.26
C VAL A 326 11.53 -2.68 -16.04
N LYS A 327 11.61 -3.65 -16.95
CA LYS A 327 12.57 -4.76 -16.86
C LYS A 327 14.02 -4.27 -16.84
N GLY A 328 14.31 -3.23 -17.62
CA GLY A 328 15.61 -2.55 -17.67
C GLY A 328 16.05 -1.93 -16.34
N MET A 329 15.15 -1.78 -15.36
CA MET A 329 15.48 -1.32 -14.01
C MET A 329 16.00 -2.42 -13.08
N PHE A 330 15.94 -3.67 -13.52
CA PHE A 330 16.31 -4.83 -12.71
C PHE A 330 17.42 -5.63 -13.37
N LYS A 331 18.12 -6.45 -12.58
CA LYS A 331 19.12 -7.38 -13.12
C LYS A 331 18.51 -8.33 -14.15
N ALA A 332 17.21 -8.62 -14.05
CA ALA A 332 16.44 -9.37 -15.03
C ALA A 332 16.47 -8.75 -16.45
N GLY A 333 16.63 -7.43 -16.56
CA GLY A 333 16.84 -6.69 -17.81
C GLY A 333 18.28 -6.24 -18.04
N GLY A 334 19.24 -6.76 -17.27
CA GLY A 334 20.66 -6.42 -17.41
C GLY A 334 21.11 -5.15 -16.67
N ALA A 335 20.30 -4.62 -15.76
CA ALA A 335 20.73 -3.55 -14.88
C ALA A 335 21.86 -4.04 -13.94
N LYS A 336 22.67 -3.09 -13.47
CA LYS A 336 23.72 -3.36 -12.49
C LYS A 336 23.14 -3.73 -11.11
N TYR A 337 21.99 -3.15 -10.77
CA TYR A 337 21.31 -3.31 -9.49
C TYR A 337 19.82 -3.55 -9.73
N ASP A 338 19.17 -4.18 -8.74
CA ASP A 338 17.71 -4.21 -8.71
C ASP A 338 17.21 -2.90 -8.10
N TYR A 339 16.32 -2.21 -8.82
CA TYR A 339 15.81 -0.91 -8.39
C TYR A 339 14.97 -0.97 -7.12
N ALA A 340 14.22 -2.06 -6.91
CA ALA A 340 13.39 -2.28 -5.74
C ALA A 340 13.61 -3.67 -5.13
N ALA A 341 13.54 -3.76 -3.80
CA ALA A 341 13.71 -5.02 -3.06
C ALA A 341 12.58 -6.04 -3.32
N THR A 342 11.42 -5.58 -3.79
CA THR A 342 10.25 -6.42 -4.11
C THR A 342 10.45 -7.37 -5.29
N GLY A 343 11.51 -7.17 -6.07
CA GLY A 343 11.80 -7.93 -7.28
C GLY A 343 11.02 -7.46 -8.51
N TYR A 344 11.51 -7.84 -9.69
CA TYR A 344 11.02 -7.39 -11.00
C TYR A 344 9.54 -7.69 -11.25
N GLU A 345 9.09 -8.94 -11.07
CA GLU A 345 7.72 -9.36 -11.44
C GLU A 345 6.65 -8.57 -10.65
N ASN A 346 6.82 -8.47 -9.33
CA ASN A 346 5.91 -7.71 -8.47
C ASN A 346 5.93 -6.21 -8.80
N TYR A 347 7.11 -5.67 -9.10
CA TYR A 347 7.26 -4.28 -9.47
C TYR A 347 6.60 -3.97 -10.82
N LEU A 348 6.73 -4.87 -11.81
CA LEU A 348 6.07 -4.73 -13.11
C LEU A 348 4.55 -4.68 -12.98
N VAL A 349 3.95 -5.56 -12.16
CA VAL A 349 2.49 -5.56 -11.91
C VAL A 349 2.04 -4.23 -11.30
N GLY A 350 2.76 -3.73 -10.30
CA GLY A 350 2.46 -2.45 -9.64
C GLY A 350 2.58 -1.25 -10.59
N MET A 351 3.66 -1.21 -11.37
CA MET A 351 3.92 -0.17 -12.38
C MET A 351 2.89 -0.18 -13.50
N SER A 352 2.51 -1.37 -14.00
CA SER A 352 1.52 -1.51 -15.09
C SER A 352 0.13 -1.07 -14.63
N SER A 353 -0.24 -1.43 -13.39
CA SER A 353 -1.49 -0.97 -12.77
C SER A 353 -1.49 0.54 -12.57
N ARG A 354 -0.37 1.12 -12.13
CA ARG A 354 -0.22 2.57 -11.94
C ARG A 354 -0.34 3.31 -13.27
N LEU A 355 0.33 2.84 -14.32
CA LEU A 355 0.24 3.41 -15.67
C LEU A 355 -1.22 3.50 -16.10
N LYS A 356 -1.96 2.38 -16.05
CA LYS A 356 -3.36 2.36 -16.49
C LYS A 356 -4.27 3.26 -15.68
N ALA A 357 -4.04 3.38 -14.38
CA ALA A 357 -4.81 4.28 -13.53
C ALA A 357 -4.53 5.76 -13.86
N ILE A 358 -3.28 6.13 -14.13
CA ILE A 358 -2.92 7.48 -14.59
C ILE A 358 -3.56 7.77 -15.95
N GLU A 359 -3.52 6.80 -16.87
CA GLU A 359 -4.11 6.93 -18.21
C GLU A 359 -5.64 7.05 -18.18
N GLN A 360 -6.30 6.40 -17.22
CA GLN A 360 -7.75 6.50 -17.06
C GLN A 360 -8.20 7.94 -16.74
N GLU A 361 -7.39 8.70 -15.99
CA GLU A 361 -7.70 10.08 -15.58
C GLU A 361 -7.17 11.13 -16.56
N ASN A 362 -6.13 10.82 -17.33
CA ASN A 362 -5.42 11.79 -18.17
C ASN A 362 -5.41 11.45 -19.67
N GLY A 363 -6.02 10.33 -20.06
CA GLY A 363 -5.84 9.73 -21.38
C GLY A 363 -4.49 9.02 -21.50
N SER A 364 -4.31 8.26 -22.59
CA SER A 364 -3.07 7.52 -22.87
C SER A 364 -1.85 8.45 -22.75
N LEU A 365 -0.81 7.97 -22.06
CA LEU A 365 0.45 8.68 -21.94
C LEU A 365 1.30 8.59 -23.21
N ASP A 366 0.93 7.70 -24.15
CA ASP A 366 1.60 7.58 -25.45
C ASP A 366 1.53 8.87 -26.27
N LYS A 367 0.56 9.75 -25.98
CA LYS A 367 0.47 11.10 -26.55
C LYS A 367 1.73 11.93 -26.33
N PHE A 368 2.55 11.60 -25.33
CA PHE A 368 3.81 12.30 -25.05
C PHE A 368 5.01 11.73 -25.82
N ASN A 369 4.87 10.58 -26.49
CA ASN A 369 5.97 9.98 -27.26
C ASN A 369 6.35 10.87 -28.46
N GLU A 370 5.38 11.50 -29.11
CA GLU A 370 5.63 12.47 -30.19
C GLU A 370 6.36 13.70 -29.67
N GLN A 371 5.95 14.24 -28.51
CA GLN A 371 6.59 15.40 -27.89
C GLN A 371 8.04 15.10 -27.45
N ALA A 372 8.30 13.86 -27.04
CA ALA A 372 9.63 13.39 -26.65
C ALA A 372 10.46 12.80 -27.81
N ASP A 373 9.94 12.78 -29.05
CA ASP A 373 10.64 12.26 -30.23
C ASP A 373 11.08 10.77 -30.09
N ILE A 374 10.24 9.95 -29.46
CA ILE A 374 10.53 8.53 -29.18
C ILE A 374 9.82 7.63 -30.19
N ALA A 375 10.60 6.79 -30.88
CA ALA A 375 10.08 5.81 -31.85
C ALA A 375 9.51 4.57 -31.15
N THR A 376 8.18 4.37 -31.24
CA THR A 376 7.48 3.18 -30.73
C THR A 376 7.16 2.20 -31.86
N GLU A 377 7.72 1.00 -31.83
CA GLU A 377 7.43 -0.04 -32.84
C GLU A 377 6.30 -1.02 -32.40
N GLN A 378 5.96 -1.05 -31.12
CA GLN A 378 4.86 -1.85 -30.56
C GLN A 378 4.37 -1.24 -29.24
N THR A 379 3.08 -0.92 -29.14
CA THR A 379 2.44 -0.64 -27.85
C THR A 379 2.25 -1.96 -27.10
N ASP A 380 2.68 -2.05 -25.84
CA ASP A 380 2.30 -3.18 -24.99
C ASP A 380 0.77 -3.31 -25.00
N LYS A 381 0.25 -4.53 -25.23
CA LYS A 381 -1.15 -4.84 -24.94
C LYS A 381 -1.29 -5.11 -23.44
N ILE A 382 -1.32 -4.03 -22.67
CA ILE A 382 -1.56 -4.10 -21.22
C ILE A 382 -3.07 -4.07 -20.99
N ASP A 383 -3.68 -5.26 -20.99
CA ASP A 383 -5.06 -5.43 -20.55
C ASP A 383 -5.08 -5.59 -19.03
N VAL A 384 -5.39 -4.51 -18.31
CA VAL A 384 -5.78 -4.60 -16.90
C VAL A 384 -7.28 -4.84 -16.87
N VAL A 385 -7.68 -6.09 -16.64
CA VAL A 385 -9.09 -6.41 -16.40
C VAL A 385 -9.43 -5.88 -15.01
N ILE A 386 -10.08 -4.72 -14.97
CA ILE A 386 -10.81 -4.27 -13.80
C ILE A 386 -12.08 -5.09 -13.79
N ASP A 387 -12.09 -6.19 -13.05
CA ASP A 387 -13.27 -7.05 -12.97
C ASP A 387 -14.46 -6.26 -12.43
N SER A 388 -15.55 -6.34 -13.18
CA SER A 388 -16.92 -5.87 -12.94
C SER A 388 -17.21 -4.37 -13.13
N ILE A 389 -17.89 -4.06 -14.24
CA ILE A 389 -18.82 -2.93 -14.30
C ILE A 389 -20.16 -3.47 -13.81
N GLU A 390 -20.60 -3.01 -12.65
CA GLU A 390 -21.97 -3.23 -12.17
C GLU A 390 -22.92 -2.24 -12.84
N ILE A 391 -23.95 -2.74 -13.50
CA ILE A 391 -25.00 -1.94 -14.12
C ILE A 391 -26.29 -2.20 -13.36
N THR A 392 -26.87 -1.16 -12.75
CA THR A 392 -28.16 -1.26 -12.07
C THR A 392 -29.28 -0.80 -13.00
N ILE A 393 -30.26 -1.68 -13.25
CA ILE A 393 -31.48 -1.36 -14.00
C ILE A 393 -32.68 -1.70 -13.11
N ASN A 394 -33.52 -0.69 -12.80
CA ASN A 394 -34.71 -0.84 -11.96
C ASN A 394 -34.46 -1.52 -10.60
N GLY A 395 -33.34 -1.20 -9.95
CA GLY A 395 -32.99 -1.73 -8.63
C GLY A 395 -32.43 -3.15 -8.62
N VAL A 396 -32.20 -3.75 -9.79
CA VAL A 396 -31.51 -5.04 -9.93
C VAL A 396 -30.11 -4.78 -10.48
N THR A 397 -29.10 -5.28 -9.76
CA THR A 397 -27.69 -5.16 -10.16
C THR A 397 -27.32 -6.31 -11.09
N TYR A 398 -26.79 -5.97 -12.25
CA TYR A 398 -26.26 -6.91 -13.24
C TYR A 398 -24.75 -6.76 -13.31
N THR A 399 -24.04 -7.89 -13.24
CA THR A 399 -22.60 -7.93 -13.54
C THR A 399 -22.42 -8.07 -15.05
N ALA A 400 -21.81 -7.08 -15.70
CA ALA A 400 -21.47 -7.18 -17.11
C ALA A 400 -20.26 -8.12 -17.27
N ILE A 401 -20.49 -9.35 -17.74
CA ILE A 401 -19.43 -10.32 -18.06
C ILE A 401 -19.21 -10.32 -19.57
N LYS A 402 -18.00 -10.04 -20.03
CA LYS A 402 -17.64 -10.09 -21.46
C LYS A 402 -17.67 -11.56 -21.93
N LYS A 403 -18.63 -11.92 -22.79
CA LYS A 403 -18.61 -13.21 -23.51
C LYS A 403 -18.07 -12.99 -24.94
N PRO A 404 -17.28 -13.94 -25.48
CA PRO A 404 -16.85 -13.85 -26.87
C PRO A 404 -18.07 -13.95 -27.81
N VAL A 405 -18.03 -13.22 -28.91
CA VAL A 405 -18.90 -13.44 -30.08
C VAL A 405 -18.09 -14.23 -31.10
#